data_AF-A0A534ATR5-F1
#
_entry.id   AF-A0A534ATR5-F1
#
_cell.length_a   1.000
_cell.length_b   1.000
_cell.length_c   1.000
_cell.angle_alpha   90.00
_cell.angle_beta   90.00
_cell.angle_gamma   90.00
#
_symmetry.space_group_name_H-M   'P 1'
#
loop_
_entity.id
_entity.type
_entity.pdbx_description
1 polymer ?
#
loop_
_entity_poly.entity_id
_entity_poly.type
_entity_poly.pdbx_seq_one_letter_code
_entity_poly.pdbx_strand_id
1 'polypeptide(L)'
;MSDLMTGLMVMFLLIAVCYMIRVEGDAGRIKTVAVTYSETRDALYEELRKEFSADLPKWHAQLIKADLTLRFSEPDILFSPGSSELKPAFKGILSDFFPRYVRILMSSKYRHAIAEIRIEGHTSSDWTGAASPDDAYLHNMELSQARTRSTLLYVLMLPQ
;
A
#
# COMPACT_ATOMS: atom_id res chain seq x y z
N MET A 1 -59.82 -20.75 13.30
CA MET A 1 -58.59 -20.26 13.96
C MET A 1 -57.33 -21.00 13.51
N SER A 2 -57.38 -22.29 13.19
CA SER A 2 -56.21 -23.03 12.68
C SER A 2 -55.71 -22.54 11.31
N ASP A 3 -56.59 -22.20 10.36
CA ASP A 3 -56.18 -21.75 9.01
C ASP A 3 -55.39 -20.44 8.99
N LEU A 4 -55.72 -19.51 9.90
CA LEU A 4 -55.03 -18.22 9.98
C LEU A 4 -53.58 -18.38 10.50
N MET A 5 -53.38 -19.30 11.45
CA MET A 5 -52.04 -19.61 11.97
C MET A 5 -51.19 -20.34 10.91
N THR A 6 -51.79 -21.29 10.18
CA THR A 6 -51.09 -21.99 9.09
C THR A 6 -50.67 -21.03 7.98
N GLY A 7 -51.54 -20.09 7.57
CA GLY A 7 -51.20 -19.08 6.58
C GLY A 7 -50.07 -18.16 7.03
N LEU A 8 -50.09 -17.72 8.30
CA LEU A 8 -49.04 -16.90 8.87
C LEU A 8 -47.69 -17.64 8.94
N MET A 9 -47.69 -18.93 9.31
CA MET A 9 -46.48 -19.75 9.34
C MET A 9 -45.86 -19.94 7.96
N VAL A 10 -46.67 -20.17 6.93
CA VAL A 10 -46.18 -20.28 5.54
C VAL A 10 -45.54 -18.97 5.10
N MET A 11 -46.13 -17.83 5.47
CA MET A 11 -45.56 -16.51 5.17
C MET A 11 -44.22 -16.29 5.87
N PHE A 12 -44.11 -16.67 7.15
CA PHE A 12 -42.85 -16.62 7.90
C PHE A 12 -41.78 -17.54 7.31
N LEU A 13 -42.16 -18.76 6.92
CA LEU A 13 -41.23 -19.70 6.26
C LEU A 13 -40.71 -19.12 4.94
N LEU A 14 -41.61 -18.53 4.14
CA LEU A 14 -41.24 -17.92 2.87
C LEU A 14 -40.28 -16.74 3.06
N ILE A 15 -40.54 -15.87 4.03
CA ILE A 15 -39.65 -14.75 4.38
C ILE A 15 -38.29 -15.28 4.88
N ALA A 16 -38.28 -16.33 5.71
CA ALA A 16 -37.05 -16.93 6.23
C ALA A 16 -36.20 -17.55 5.11
N VAL A 17 -36.82 -18.25 4.16
CA VAL A 17 -36.14 -18.81 2.99
C VAL A 17 -35.61 -17.71 2.08
N CYS A 18 -36.39 -16.67 1.78
CA CYS A 18 -35.93 -15.52 1.01
C CYS A 18 -34.74 -14.81 1.70
N TYR A 19 -34.78 -14.70 3.02
CA TYR A 19 -33.69 -14.10 3.80
C TYR A 19 -32.44 -14.97 3.77
N MET A 20 -32.56 -16.29 3.94
CA MET A 20 -31.42 -17.22 3.84
C MET A 20 -30.76 -17.18 2.46
N ILE A 21 -31.55 -17.17 1.38
CA ILE A 21 -31.03 -17.05 0.00
C ILE A 21 -30.25 -15.75 -0.17
N ARG A 22 -30.76 -14.64 0.38
CA ARG A 22 -30.08 -13.34 0.34
C ARG A 22 -28.76 -13.36 1.13
N VAL A 23 -28.78 -13.89 2.34
CA VAL A 23 -27.59 -13.99 3.21
C VAL A 23 -26.53 -14.91 2.60
N GLU A 24 -26.91 -16.04 2.01
CA GLU A 24 -25.98 -16.92 1.28
C GLU A 24 -25.37 -16.22 0.06
N GLY A 25 -26.18 -15.46 -0.70
CA GLY A 25 -25.71 -14.65 -1.81
C GLY A 25 -24.72 -13.56 -1.38
N ASP A 26 -25.03 -12.82 -0.31
CA ASP A 26 -24.16 -11.77 0.22
C ASP A 26 -22.86 -12.35 0.80
N ALA A 27 -22.94 -13.46 1.55
CA ALA A 27 -21.76 -14.16 2.07
C ALA A 27 -20.87 -14.73 0.96
N GLY A 28 -21.48 -15.29 -0.10
CA GLY A 28 -20.78 -15.77 -1.28
C GLY A 28 -20.02 -14.65 -2.00
N ARG A 29 -20.66 -13.49 -2.20
CA ARG A 29 -20.03 -12.31 -2.80
C ARG A 29 -18.84 -11.80 -2.01
N ILE A 30 -18.96 -11.70 -0.68
CA ILE A 30 -17.87 -11.27 0.20
C ILE A 30 -16.68 -12.23 0.10
N LYS A 31 -16.94 -13.55 0.09
CA LYS A 31 -15.89 -14.57 -0.06
C LYS A 31 -15.19 -14.46 -1.42
N THR A 32 -15.93 -14.31 -2.51
CA THR A 32 -15.35 -14.16 -3.85
C THR A 32 -14.50 -12.89 -3.96
N VAL A 33 -14.97 -11.75 -3.45
CA VAL A 33 -14.21 -10.50 -3.45
C VAL A 33 -12.90 -10.63 -2.64
N ALA A 34 -12.96 -11.26 -1.46
CA ALA A 34 -11.76 -11.47 -0.63
C ALA A 34 -10.73 -12.38 -1.30
N VAL A 35 -11.18 -13.46 -1.97
CA VAL A 35 -10.29 -14.38 -2.70
C VAL A 35 -9.66 -13.69 -3.90
N THR A 36 -10.45 -13.02 -4.75
CA THR A 36 -9.93 -12.29 -5.92
C THR A 36 -8.97 -11.16 -5.52
N TYR A 37 -9.21 -10.50 -4.38
CA TYR A 37 -8.30 -9.51 -3.83
C TYR A 37 -6.95 -10.13 -3.46
N SER A 38 -6.96 -11.26 -2.74
CA SER A 38 -5.72 -11.96 -2.38
C SER A 38 -4.93 -12.41 -3.62
N GLU A 39 -5.61 -12.99 -4.61
CA GLU A 39 -5.00 -13.44 -5.86
C GLU A 39 -4.36 -12.29 -6.64
N THR A 40 -5.05 -11.15 -6.74
CA THR A 40 -4.53 -9.95 -7.43
C THR A 40 -3.30 -9.40 -6.72
N ARG A 41 -3.33 -9.35 -5.38
CA ARG A 41 -2.21 -8.89 -4.56
C ARG A 41 -0.99 -9.80 -4.68
N ASP A 42 -1.19 -11.11 -4.63
CA ASP A 42 -0.10 -12.09 -4.78
C ASP A 42 0.49 -12.05 -6.21
N ALA A 43 -0.36 -11.89 -7.23
CA ALA A 43 0.11 -11.72 -8.61
C ALA A 43 0.96 -10.45 -8.78
N LEU A 44 0.51 -9.32 -8.21
CA LEU A 44 1.26 -8.06 -8.23
C LEU A 44 2.60 -8.20 -7.48
N TYR A 45 2.60 -8.85 -6.31
CA TYR A 45 3.83 -9.13 -5.57
C TYR A 45 4.84 -9.89 -6.43
N GLU A 46 4.44 -10.99 -7.06
CA GLU A 46 5.35 -11.80 -7.88
C GLU A 46 5.87 -11.03 -9.09
N GLU A 47 5.04 -10.17 -9.69
CA GLU A 47 5.45 -9.34 -10.83
C GLU A 47 6.47 -8.27 -10.42
N LEU A 48 6.23 -7.55 -9.33
CA LEU A 48 7.17 -6.60 -8.75
C LEU A 48 8.46 -7.29 -8.29
N ARG A 49 8.36 -8.45 -7.64
CA ARG A 49 9.51 -9.24 -7.20
C ARG A 49 10.35 -9.66 -8.39
N LYS A 50 9.72 -10.15 -9.46
CA LYS A 50 10.42 -10.55 -10.70
C LYS A 50 11.12 -9.36 -11.34
N GLU A 51 10.43 -8.23 -11.47
CA GLU A 51 10.96 -6.99 -12.07
C GLU A 51 12.20 -6.48 -11.31
N PHE A 52 12.13 -6.42 -9.98
CA PHE A 52 13.15 -5.73 -9.17
C PHE A 52 14.14 -6.66 -8.46
N SER A 53 14.00 -7.98 -8.55
CA SER A 53 14.85 -8.95 -7.81
C SER A 53 16.35 -8.73 -7.95
N ALA A 54 16.82 -8.33 -9.14
CA ALA A 54 18.23 -8.07 -9.42
C ALA A 54 18.71 -6.69 -8.93
N ASP A 55 17.79 -5.77 -8.67
CA ASP A 55 18.09 -4.37 -8.36
C ASP A 55 17.94 -4.06 -6.87
N LEU A 56 16.99 -4.72 -6.19
CA LEU A 56 16.76 -4.57 -4.75
C LEU A 56 18.06 -4.68 -3.92
N PRO A 57 18.97 -5.65 -4.13
CA PRO A 57 20.22 -5.70 -3.39
C PRO A 57 21.13 -4.48 -3.64
N LYS A 58 21.17 -3.96 -4.87
CA LYS A 58 22.01 -2.80 -5.25
C LYS A 58 21.49 -1.51 -4.64
N TRP A 59 20.18 -1.41 -4.47
CA TRP A 59 19.51 -0.25 -3.88
C TRP A 59 19.40 -0.33 -2.35
N HIS A 60 19.91 -1.41 -1.74
CA HIS A 60 19.69 -1.69 -0.32
C HIS A 60 18.20 -1.65 0.04
N ALA A 61 17.37 -2.21 -0.85
CA ALA A 61 15.92 -2.16 -0.78
C ALA A 61 15.31 -3.55 -0.62
N GLN A 62 14.09 -3.61 -0.10
CA GLN A 62 13.35 -4.86 0.13
C GLN A 62 11.89 -4.69 -0.27
N LEU A 63 11.32 -5.72 -0.92
CA LEU A 63 9.89 -5.81 -1.19
C LEU A 63 9.24 -6.73 -0.15
N ILE A 64 8.33 -6.17 0.65
CA ILE A 64 7.65 -6.88 1.73
C ILE A 64 6.33 -7.45 1.21
N LYS A 65 6.18 -8.79 1.28
CA LYS A 65 5.00 -9.47 0.74
C LYS A 65 3.70 -9.13 1.47
N ALA A 66 3.76 -8.88 2.77
CA ALA A 66 2.59 -8.72 3.62
C ALA A 66 1.69 -7.53 3.19
N ASP A 67 2.32 -6.44 2.77
CA ASP A 67 1.70 -5.14 2.50
C ASP A 67 2.14 -4.50 1.18
N LEU A 68 2.97 -5.18 0.38
CA LEU A 68 3.59 -4.65 -0.86
C LEU A 68 4.49 -3.42 -0.63
N THR A 69 5.00 -3.22 0.58
CA THR A 69 5.92 -2.12 0.87
C THR A 69 7.26 -2.38 0.20
N LEU A 70 7.71 -1.42 -0.62
CA LEU A 70 9.08 -1.36 -1.10
C LEU A 70 9.89 -0.39 -0.23
N ARG A 71 10.75 -0.94 0.62
CA ARG A 71 11.51 -0.21 1.63
C ARG A 71 12.95 -0.01 1.19
N PHE A 72 13.43 1.22 1.17
CA PHE A 72 14.85 1.56 1.02
C PHE A 72 15.47 1.73 2.42
N SER A 73 16.54 0.97 2.71
CA SER A 73 17.00 0.78 4.10
C SER A 73 18.36 1.43 4.42
N GLU A 74 18.94 2.21 3.50
CA GLU A 74 20.30 2.77 3.66
C GLU A 74 20.27 4.31 3.71
N PRO A 75 20.04 4.94 4.89
CA PRO A 75 19.83 6.39 5.01
C PRO A 75 20.93 7.23 4.38
N ASP A 76 22.19 6.76 4.46
CA ASP A 76 23.36 7.46 3.93
C ASP A 76 23.36 7.56 2.40
N ILE A 77 22.59 6.72 1.71
CA ILE A 77 22.39 6.81 0.26
C ILE A 77 21.19 7.72 -0.07
N LEU A 78 20.18 7.76 0.80
CA LEU A 78 18.91 8.44 0.55
C LEU A 78 18.99 9.96 0.76
N PHE A 79 19.45 10.36 1.95
CA PHE A 79 19.46 11.75 2.42
C PHE A 79 20.75 12.04 3.21
N SER A 80 21.08 13.31 3.38
CA SER A 80 22.06 13.70 4.40
C SER A 80 21.39 13.79 5.78
N PRO A 81 22.14 13.63 6.89
CA PRO A 81 21.61 13.87 8.24
C PRO A 81 20.94 15.25 8.34
N GLY A 82 19.75 15.31 8.93
CA GLY A 82 18.97 16.55 9.07
C GLY A 82 18.42 17.15 7.76
N SER A 83 18.70 16.55 6.59
CA SER A 83 18.30 17.09 5.29
C SER A 83 17.16 16.31 4.66
N SER A 84 16.29 17.03 3.95
CA SER A 84 15.24 16.51 3.07
C SER A 84 15.60 16.58 1.59
N GLU A 85 16.83 17.00 1.26
CA GLU A 85 17.34 16.98 -0.11
C GLU A 85 17.77 15.57 -0.51
N LEU A 86 17.19 15.07 -1.60
CA LEU A 86 17.54 13.78 -2.17
C LEU A 86 18.99 13.80 -2.66
N LYS A 87 19.78 12.84 -2.19
CA LYS A 87 21.14 12.65 -2.69
C LYS A 87 21.15 12.23 -4.17
N PRO A 88 22.21 12.57 -4.94
CA PRO A 88 22.31 12.18 -6.35
C PRO A 88 22.18 10.66 -6.59
N ALA A 89 22.74 9.84 -5.68
CA ALA A 89 22.63 8.39 -5.75
C ALA A 89 21.16 7.94 -5.70
N PHE A 90 20.39 8.44 -4.73
CA PHE A 90 18.98 8.07 -4.60
C PHE A 90 18.11 8.64 -5.73
N LYS A 91 18.41 9.84 -6.23
CA LYS A 91 17.79 10.35 -7.47
C LYS A 91 17.97 9.37 -8.64
N GLY A 92 19.17 8.82 -8.81
CA GLY A 92 19.44 7.80 -9.83
C GLY A 92 18.62 6.51 -9.63
N ILE A 93 18.51 6.04 -8.38
CA ILE A 93 17.66 4.89 -8.04
C ILE A 93 16.20 5.17 -8.39
N LEU A 94 15.66 6.31 -7.96
CA LEU A 94 14.27 6.71 -8.22
C LEU A 94 13.98 6.84 -9.72
N SER A 95 14.93 7.38 -10.50
CA SER A 95 14.81 7.51 -11.96
C SER A 95 14.73 6.17 -12.69
N ASP A 96 15.34 5.12 -12.15
CA ASP A 96 15.21 3.76 -12.71
C ASP A 96 13.94 3.06 -12.18
N PHE A 97 13.78 3.07 -10.85
CA PHE A 97 12.74 2.33 -10.15
C PHE A 97 11.33 2.83 -10.50
N PHE A 98 11.08 4.13 -10.37
CA PHE A 98 9.71 4.67 -10.31
C PHE A 98 8.95 4.52 -11.64
N PRO A 99 9.55 4.79 -12.82
CA PRO A 99 8.86 4.58 -14.09
C PRO A 99 8.48 3.09 -14.32
N ARG A 100 9.38 2.17 -13.95
CA ARG A 100 9.13 0.72 -14.05
C ARG A 100 8.01 0.28 -13.11
N TYR A 101 8.01 0.81 -11.88
CA TYR A 101 7.00 0.54 -10.86
C TYR A 101 5.61 1.02 -11.31
N VAL A 102 5.49 2.29 -11.72
CA VAL A 102 4.22 2.86 -12.19
C VAL A 102 3.71 2.11 -13.43
N ARG A 103 4.58 1.72 -14.37
CA ARG A 103 4.19 0.94 -15.54
C ARG A 103 3.49 -0.37 -15.18
N ILE A 104 4.01 -1.10 -14.17
CA ILE A 104 3.38 -2.34 -13.70
C ILE A 104 2.01 -2.02 -13.07
N LEU A 105 1.96 -1.08 -12.12
CA LEU A 105 0.74 -0.72 -11.41
C LEU A 105 -0.36 -0.18 -12.33
N MET A 106 0.01 0.55 -13.36
CA MET A 106 -0.91 1.17 -14.32
C MET A 106 -1.28 0.26 -15.49
N SER A 107 -0.75 -0.97 -15.53
CA SER A 107 -1.15 -1.97 -16.52
C SER A 107 -2.64 -2.31 -16.40
N SER A 108 -3.26 -2.75 -17.50
CA SER A 108 -4.67 -3.15 -17.52
C SER A 108 -5.02 -4.25 -16.50
N LYS A 109 -4.02 -5.03 -16.07
CA LYS A 109 -4.16 -6.10 -15.08
C LYS A 109 -4.38 -5.58 -13.66
N TYR A 110 -3.74 -4.47 -13.27
CA TYR A 110 -3.74 -3.99 -11.88
C TYR A 110 -4.39 -2.63 -11.67
N ARG A 111 -4.44 -1.78 -12.69
CA ARG A 111 -4.86 -0.37 -12.55
C ARG A 111 -6.17 -0.17 -11.81
N HIS A 112 -7.16 -1.04 -12.02
CA HIS A 112 -8.46 -0.96 -11.37
C HIS A 112 -8.50 -1.53 -9.94
N ALA A 113 -7.46 -2.26 -9.53
CA ALA A 113 -7.31 -2.82 -8.20
C ALA A 113 -6.43 -1.96 -7.27
N ILE A 114 -5.72 -0.96 -7.81
CA ILE A 114 -4.92 -0.02 -7.01
C ILE A 114 -5.81 1.11 -6.50
N ALA A 115 -6.01 1.17 -5.19
CA ALA A 115 -6.75 2.26 -4.54
C ALA A 115 -5.87 3.50 -4.34
N GLU A 116 -4.65 3.31 -3.84
CA GLU A 116 -3.69 4.38 -3.58
C GLU A 116 -2.25 3.89 -3.73
N ILE A 117 -1.33 4.83 -3.96
CA ILE A 117 0.11 4.64 -3.82
C ILE A 117 0.55 5.57 -2.69
N ARG A 118 1.19 5.02 -1.67
CA ARG A 118 1.66 5.77 -0.51
C ARG A 118 3.18 5.88 -0.52
N ILE A 119 3.67 7.08 -0.23
CA ILE A 119 5.09 7.35 0.01
C ILE A 119 5.23 7.71 1.48
N GLU A 120 6.03 6.96 2.22
CA GLU A 120 6.28 7.18 3.65
C GLU A 120 7.76 7.51 3.88
N GLY A 121 8.00 8.57 4.65
CA GLY A 121 9.33 8.98 5.08
C GLY A 121 9.53 8.58 6.53
N HIS A 122 10.69 7.99 6.84
CA HIS A 122 11.08 7.69 8.22
C HIS A 122 12.33 8.48 8.60
N THR A 123 12.40 8.84 9.87
CA THR A 123 13.57 9.42 10.52
C THR A 123 13.96 8.54 11.71
N SER A 124 15.16 8.73 12.24
CA SER A 124 15.56 8.12 13.51
C SER A 124 14.68 8.62 14.66
N SER A 125 14.69 7.91 15.78
CA SER A 125 14.13 8.41 17.05
C SER A 125 14.92 9.59 17.61
N ASP A 126 16.21 9.67 17.28
CA ASP A 126 17.14 10.58 17.92
C ASP A 126 17.35 11.81 17.03
N TRP A 127 17.41 12.98 17.66
CA TRP A 127 17.74 14.26 17.03
C TRP A 127 18.89 14.93 17.79
N THR A 128 20.04 15.07 17.13
CA THR A 128 21.23 15.69 17.74
C THR A 128 20.95 17.17 18.05
N GLY A 129 21.02 17.54 19.33
CA GLY A 129 20.81 18.92 19.77
C GLY A 129 19.38 19.29 20.15
N ALA A 130 18.45 18.32 20.21
CA ALA A 130 17.10 18.56 20.72
C ALA A 130 17.12 18.89 22.23
N ALA A 131 16.29 19.85 22.64
CA ALA A 131 16.19 20.27 24.03
C ALA A 131 15.41 19.28 24.91
N SER A 132 14.53 18.48 24.30
CA SER A 132 13.71 17.47 24.96
C SER A 132 13.31 16.33 23.99
N PRO A 133 12.76 15.21 24.50
CA PRO A 133 12.19 14.16 23.63
C PRO A 133 11.05 14.65 22.74
N ASP A 134 10.20 15.56 23.25
CA ASP A 134 9.09 16.14 22.48
C ASP A 134 9.62 17.03 21.33
N ASP A 135 10.68 17.79 21.59
CA ASP A 135 11.36 18.62 20.60
C ASP A 135 12.00 17.75 19.49
N ALA A 136 12.69 16.67 19.87
CA ALA A 136 13.22 15.69 18.93
C ALA A 136 12.12 15.04 18.08
N TYR A 137 10.98 14.71 18.69
CA TYR A 137 9.83 14.16 17.98
C TYR A 137 9.28 15.13 16.94
N LEU A 138 9.08 16.40 17.30
CA LEU A 138 8.56 17.42 16.39
C LEU A 138 9.50 17.64 15.20
N HIS A 139 10.81 17.72 15.44
CA HIS A 139 11.80 17.84 14.37
C HIS A 139 11.86 16.62 13.46
N ASN A 140 11.79 15.41 14.02
CA ASN A 140 11.73 14.18 13.25
C ASN A 140 10.44 14.06 12.43
N MET A 141 9.31 14.48 12.98
CA MET A 141 8.02 14.58 12.27
C MET A 141 8.12 15.54 11.08
N GLU A 142 8.66 16.74 11.29
CA GLU A 142 8.84 17.72 10.20
C GLU A 142 9.78 17.18 9.12
N LEU A 143 10.92 16.61 9.50
CA LEU A 143 11.91 16.09 8.56
C LEU A 143 11.39 14.90 7.75
N SER A 144 10.68 13.96 8.39
CA SER A 144 10.07 12.81 7.70
C SER A 144 9.05 13.26 6.64
N GLN A 145 8.18 14.22 6.98
CA GLN A 145 7.22 14.80 6.03
C GLN A 145 7.92 15.55 4.89
N ALA A 146 8.96 16.32 5.19
CA ALA A 146 9.75 17.03 4.18
C ALA A 146 10.42 16.05 3.20
N ARG A 147 10.98 14.94 3.69
CA ARG A 147 11.56 13.87 2.87
C ARG A 147 10.53 13.20 1.96
N THR A 148 9.34 12.90 2.49
CA THR A 148 8.21 12.40 1.69
C THR A 148 7.87 13.36 0.55
N ARG A 149 7.72 14.66 0.87
CA ARG A 149 7.40 15.69 -0.12
C ARG A 149 8.48 15.81 -1.19
N SER A 150 9.75 15.88 -0.82
CA SER A 150 10.87 15.96 -1.78
C SER A 150 10.90 14.75 -2.72
N THR A 151 10.67 13.55 -2.17
CA THR A 151 10.61 12.31 -2.94
C THR A 151 9.47 12.35 -3.94
N LEU A 152 8.25 12.71 -3.50
CA LEU A 152 7.09 12.83 -4.36
C LEU A 152 7.30 13.85 -5.49
N LEU A 153 7.81 15.03 -5.16
CA LEU A 153 8.07 16.08 -6.17
C LEU A 153 9.07 15.60 -7.22
N TYR A 154 10.14 14.94 -6.80
CA TYR A 154 11.14 14.42 -7.74
C TYR A 154 10.54 13.39 -8.69
N VAL A 155 9.83 12.37 -8.16
CA VAL A 155 9.30 11.30 -9.00
C VAL A 155 8.20 11.77 -9.95
N LEU A 156 7.43 12.80 -9.59
CA LEU A 156 6.44 13.42 -10.47
C LEU A 156 7.05 14.24 -11.62
N MET A 157 8.31 14.67 -11.49
CA MET A 157 9.04 15.40 -12.52
C MET A 157 9.82 14.48 -13.47
N LEU A 158 9.84 13.17 -13.22
CA LEU A 158 10.50 12.23 -14.11
C LEU A 158 9.77 12.17 -15.47
N PRO A 159 10.50 12.06 -16.59
CA PRO A 159 9.90 11.83 -17.90
C PRO A 159 9.12 10.51 -17.89
N GLN A 160 7.94 10.52 -18.53
CA GLN A 160 7.10 9.34 -18.67
C GLN A 160 7.59 8.39 -19.76
#